data_AF-A0A067DJK3-F1
#
_entry.id   AF-A0A067DJK3-F1
#
_cell.length_a   1.000
_cell.length_b   1.000
_cell.length_c   1.000
_cell.angle_alpha   90.00
_cell.angle_beta   90.00
_cell.angle_gamma   90.00
#
_symmetry.space_group_name_H-M   'P 1'
#
loop_
_entity.id
_entity.type
_entity.pdbx_description
1 polymer ?
#
loop_
_entity_poly.entity_id
_entity_poly.type
_entity_poly.pdbx_seq_one_letter_code
_entity_poly.pdbx_strand_id
1 'polypeptide(L)'
;NYILLGPYEGIICLSKKWIRSNIINVWNISMNEYRILPEPPRPRSGVSGGRPSNTRIFCCNYAVGLDPMSNDFKLVMIQTLNDERGVSSINDCLPNVAVYNFSTNSWRHVEEGLFPVGRYLRGKAMNNVYHNGFCHWVAPTETPCDCVAILSFSMSEEVLQEMRGPRVPPITEGIWFKYWTIGIQDDCLSVLHVEESRRSFGLWMMKGGFWTKHLSFELFIERYQPVGFWRNGEFILESYPLGGDRRLVLYDSNYNQIREFGITGVRFSVRFLKESLVTV
;
A
#
# COMPACT_ATOMS: atom_id res chain seq x y z
N ASN A 1 4.59 18.64 3.92
CA ASN A 1 4.22 17.45 3.12
C ASN A 1 3.77 16.34 4.05
N TYR A 2 2.47 16.03 4.06
CA TYR A 2 1.88 14.91 4.79
C TYR A 2 1.64 13.73 3.85
N ILE A 3 1.66 12.51 4.37
CA ILE A 3 1.19 11.31 3.68
C ILE A 3 -0.15 10.92 4.33
N LEU A 4 -1.17 10.76 3.51
CA LEU A 4 -2.48 10.23 3.87
C LEU A 4 -2.47 8.72 3.64
N LEU A 5 -2.87 7.90 4.60
CA LEU A 5 -2.79 6.44 4.57
C LEU A 5 -4.07 5.83 5.15
N GLY A 6 -4.39 4.60 4.76
CA GLY A 6 -5.73 4.05 4.95
C GLY A 6 -6.67 4.52 3.83
N PRO A 7 -8.00 4.50 4.02
CA PRO A 7 -8.69 4.13 5.25
C PRO A 7 -8.85 2.61 5.39
N TYR A 8 -8.91 2.16 6.64
CA TYR A 8 -9.61 0.92 7.00
C TYR A 8 -10.68 1.27 8.03
N GLU A 9 -11.93 0.87 7.77
CA GLU A 9 -13.10 1.21 8.61
C GLU A 9 -13.12 2.69 9.02
N GLY A 10 -13.03 3.61 8.04
CA GLY A 10 -13.13 5.05 8.29
C GLY A 10 -11.93 5.72 8.97
N ILE A 11 -10.95 4.96 9.43
CA ILE A 11 -9.75 5.46 10.12
C ILE A 11 -8.69 5.84 9.10
N ILE A 12 -8.27 7.10 9.12
CA ILE A 12 -7.22 7.64 8.28
C ILE A 12 -5.98 7.91 9.11
N CYS A 13 -4.82 7.50 8.59
CA CYS A 13 -3.52 7.79 9.17
C CYS A 13 -2.84 8.94 8.40
N LEU A 14 -2.41 9.96 9.14
CA LEU A 14 -1.73 11.16 8.66
C LEU A 14 -0.31 11.20 9.23
N SER A 15 0.68 11.00 8.38
CA SER A 15 2.09 11.02 8.77
C SER A 15 2.81 12.23 8.15
N LYS A 16 3.58 12.97 8.96
CA LYS A 16 4.43 14.05 8.44
C LYS A 16 5.67 13.46 7.77
N LYS A 17 5.86 13.77 6.49
CA LYS A 17 6.94 13.19 5.68
C LYS A 17 8.31 13.76 6.08
N TRP A 18 9.33 12.89 6.17
CA TRP A 18 10.77 13.21 6.15
C TRP A 18 11.36 14.04 7.30
N ILE A 19 10.66 14.20 8.42
CA ILE A 19 11.26 14.85 9.60
C ILE A 19 11.71 13.75 10.56
N ARG A 20 12.82 14.00 11.27
CA ARG A 20 13.35 13.13 12.34
C ARG A 20 12.31 12.72 13.39
N SER A 21 11.20 13.47 13.50
CA SER A 21 9.99 13.14 14.25
C SER A 21 8.91 12.57 13.32
N ASN A 22 8.63 11.27 13.40
CA ASN A 22 7.48 10.64 12.75
C ASN A 22 6.22 10.95 13.56
N ILE A 23 5.71 12.19 13.49
CA ILE A 23 4.40 12.52 14.07
C ILE A 23 3.35 11.82 13.21
N ILE A 24 2.61 10.93 13.83
CA ILE A 24 1.54 10.16 13.22
C ILE A 24 0.26 10.52 13.95
N ASN A 25 -0.76 10.87 13.16
CA ASN A 25 -2.08 11.18 13.65
C ASN A 25 -3.04 10.19 13.03
N VAL A 26 -4.02 9.76 13.80
CA VAL A 26 -5.16 8.97 13.29
C VAL A 26 -6.41 9.82 13.41
N TRP A 27 -7.28 9.74 12.42
CA TRP A 27 -8.52 10.50 12.35
C TRP A 27 -9.64 9.57 11.89
N ASN A 28 -10.66 9.41 12.73
CA ASN A 28 -11.95 8.88 12.30
C ASN A 28 -12.79 10.06 11.82
N ILE A 29 -12.97 10.17 10.51
CA ILE A 29 -13.73 11.26 9.90
C ILE A 29 -15.20 11.20 10.34
N SER A 30 -15.78 10.01 10.43
CA SER A 30 -17.21 9.80 10.71
C SER A 30 -17.61 10.32 12.09
N MET A 31 -16.73 10.13 13.08
CA MET A 31 -16.93 10.60 14.45
C MET A 31 -16.32 11.97 14.72
N ASN A 32 -15.58 12.53 13.74
CA ASN A 32 -14.75 13.72 13.91
C ASN A 32 -13.77 13.61 15.10
N GLU A 33 -13.27 12.40 15.36
CA GLU A 33 -12.33 12.11 16.45
C GLU A 33 -10.92 11.97 15.92
N TYR A 34 -9.96 12.68 16.50
CA TYR A 34 -8.56 12.60 16.12
C TYR A 34 -7.68 12.29 17.33
N ARG A 35 -6.63 11.49 17.10
CA ARG A 35 -5.61 11.17 18.11
C ARG A 35 -4.22 11.37 17.52
N ILE A 36 -3.38 12.07 18.28
CA ILE A 36 -1.95 12.13 18.02
C ILE A 36 -1.32 10.90 18.66
N LEU A 37 -0.69 10.05 17.87
CA LEU A 37 -0.08 8.84 18.39
C LEU A 37 1.23 9.17 19.15
N PRO A 38 1.59 8.37 20.17
CA PRO A 38 2.91 8.46 20.77
C PRO A 38 4.02 8.27 19.72
N GLU A 39 5.22 8.76 20.03
CA GLU A 39 6.34 8.64 19.10
C GLU A 39 6.65 7.16 18.82
N PRO A 40 6.74 6.74 17.55
CA PRO A 40 7.06 5.37 17.24
C PRO A 40 8.49 5.04 17.66
N PRO A 41 8.76 3.78 17.99
CA PRO A 41 10.05 3.40 18.54
C PRO A 41 11.12 3.53 17.46
N ARG A 42 12.32 3.89 17.90
CA ARG A 42 13.45 4.10 16.99
C ARG A 42 13.85 2.77 16.34
N PRO A 43 14.29 2.77 15.08
CA PRO A 43 14.74 1.54 14.43
C PRO A 43 15.87 0.85 15.21
N ARG A 44 15.73 -0.47 15.41
CA ARG A 44 16.76 -1.34 15.99
C ARG A 44 17.72 -1.84 14.89
N SER A 45 18.99 -2.07 15.23
CA SER A 45 19.98 -2.71 14.36
C SER A 45 20.36 -4.08 14.89
N GLY A 46 19.79 -5.15 14.33
CA GLY A 46 20.26 -6.52 14.52
C GLY A 46 20.59 -6.94 15.96
N VAL A 47 21.35 -8.02 16.07
CA VAL A 47 21.63 -8.78 17.31
C VAL A 47 22.17 -7.95 18.49
N SER A 48 22.69 -6.74 18.26
CA SER A 48 23.30 -5.89 19.31
C SER A 48 22.46 -4.70 19.76
N GLY A 49 21.23 -4.51 19.25
CA GLY A 49 20.25 -3.57 19.81
C GLY A 49 20.59 -2.06 19.72
N GLY A 50 21.72 -1.69 19.10
CA GLY A 50 22.08 -0.30 18.83
C GLY A 50 21.39 0.25 17.57
N ARG A 51 21.42 1.57 17.34
CA ARG A 51 21.10 2.15 16.02
C ARG A 51 22.28 1.86 15.09
N PRO A 52 22.09 1.42 13.82
CA PRO A 52 23.22 1.26 12.93
C PRO A 52 23.78 2.66 12.68
N SER A 53 25.03 2.91 13.05
CA SER A 53 25.71 4.16 12.73
C SER A 53 25.63 4.35 11.21
N ASN A 54 25.16 5.54 10.80
CA ASN A 54 25.01 5.94 9.39
C ASN A 54 23.81 5.35 8.63
N THR A 55 22.66 5.11 9.28
CA THR A 55 21.40 4.77 8.58
C THR A 55 20.34 5.87 8.65
N ARG A 56 19.62 6.04 7.54
CA ARG A 56 18.50 6.99 7.39
C ARG A 56 17.25 6.28 6.90
N ILE A 57 16.10 6.68 7.45
CA ILE A 57 14.79 6.23 6.97
C ILE A 57 14.58 6.73 5.54
N PHE A 58 14.49 5.80 4.59
CA PHE A 58 14.25 6.06 3.18
C PHE A 58 12.76 6.12 2.85
N CYS A 59 11.94 5.24 3.40
CA CYS A 59 10.50 5.34 3.29
C CYS A 59 9.81 4.66 4.48
N CYS A 60 8.54 5.02 4.67
CA CYS A 60 7.66 4.38 5.65
C CYS A 60 6.38 3.95 4.91
N ASN A 61 6.03 2.68 5.03
CA ASN A 61 4.73 2.15 4.65
C ASN A 61 3.91 1.91 5.91
N TYR A 62 2.60 2.10 5.82
CA TYR A 62 1.71 1.87 6.94
C TYR A 62 0.43 1.20 6.47
N ALA A 63 -0.20 0.45 7.36
CA ALA A 63 -1.57 -0.01 7.18
C ALA A 63 -2.29 -0.05 8.52
N VAL A 64 -3.60 0.18 8.48
CA VAL A 64 -4.51 0.05 9.61
C VAL A 64 -5.39 -1.16 9.35
N GLY A 65 -5.68 -1.92 10.39
CA GLY A 65 -6.49 -3.14 10.30
C GLY A 65 -6.99 -3.58 11.66
N LEU A 66 -8.01 -4.44 11.65
CA LEU A 66 -8.50 -5.11 12.85
C LEU A 66 -7.71 -6.39 13.07
N ASP A 67 -7.25 -6.62 14.29
CA ASP A 67 -6.81 -7.94 14.74
C ASP A 67 -8.06 -8.75 15.18
N PRO A 68 -8.47 -9.77 14.43
CA PRO A 68 -9.67 -10.54 14.75
C PRO A 68 -9.55 -11.35 16.05
N MET A 69 -8.34 -11.62 16.54
CA MET A 69 -8.14 -12.43 17.76
C MET A 69 -8.27 -11.60 19.04
N SER A 70 -7.70 -10.39 19.04
CA SER A 70 -7.79 -9.48 20.19
C SER A 70 -8.98 -8.51 20.09
N ASN A 71 -9.62 -8.42 18.92
CA ASN A 71 -10.64 -7.42 18.60
C ASN A 71 -10.14 -5.97 18.82
N ASP A 72 -8.84 -5.75 18.58
CA ASP A 72 -8.19 -4.45 18.68
C ASP A 72 -7.75 -3.95 17.30
N PHE A 73 -7.84 -2.64 17.10
CA PHE A 73 -7.26 -2.03 15.91
C PHE A 73 -5.75 -1.93 16.09
N LYS A 74 -5.04 -2.21 15.00
CA LYS A 74 -3.59 -2.07 14.94
C LYS A 74 -3.20 -1.19 13.78
N LEU A 75 -2.16 -0.38 13.99
CA LEU A 75 -1.45 0.32 12.95
C LEU A 75 -0.07 -0.33 12.82
N VAL A 76 0.19 -0.94 11.67
CA VAL A 76 1.52 -1.46 11.34
C VAL A 76 2.30 -0.39 10.58
N MET A 77 3.56 -0.21 10.96
CA MET A 77 4.53 0.66 10.31
C MET A 77 5.74 -0.16 9.87
N ILE A 78 6.05 -0.10 8.58
CA ILE A 78 7.22 -0.72 7.98
C ILE A 78 8.16 0.40 7.52
N GLN A 79 9.30 0.53 8.17
CA GLN A 79 10.34 1.49 7.84
C GLN A 79 11.45 0.82 7.04
N THR A 80 11.81 1.44 5.93
CA THR A 80 12.95 1.04 5.11
C THR A 80 14.13 1.92 5.45
N LEU A 81 15.23 1.31 5.89
CA LEU A 81 16.47 2.01 6.21
C LEU A 81 17.46 1.88 5.05
N ASN A 82 18.08 2.99 4.66
CA ASN A 82 19.24 3.00 3.76
C ASN A 82 20.52 3.23 4.56
N ASP A 83 21.59 2.52 4.20
CA ASP A 83 22.95 2.85 4.64
C ASP A 83 23.46 4.08 3.88
N GLU A 84 23.93 5.08 4.62
CA GLU A 84 24.51 6.32 4.10
C GLU A 84 25.93 6.11 3.53
N ARG A 85 26.57 4.94 3.79
CA ARG A 85 27.91 4.59 3.26
C ARG A 85 27.92 4.17 1.79
N GLY A 86 26.77 4.10 1.12
CA GLY A 86 26.71 3.95 -0.34
C GLY A 86 26.90 2.53 -0.87
N VAL A 87 26.73 1.49 -0.04
CA VAL A 87 26.57 0.12 -0.54
C VAL A 87 25.12 -0.02 -0.99
N SER A 88 24.88 0.20 -2.28
CA SER A 88 23.55 0.40 -2.85
C SER A 88 23.04 -0.86 -3.57
N SER A 89 22.84 -1.96 -2.85
CA SER A 89 21.90 -3.01 -3.27
C SER A 89 20.60 -2.83 -2.49
N ILE A 90 19.45 -3.05 -3.14
CA ILE A 90 18.14 -3.01 -2.47
C ILE A 90 18.05 -4.11 -1.39
N ASN A 91 18.78 -5.22 -1.58
CA ASN A 91 19.06 -6.29 -0.61
C ASN A 91 19.71 -5.85 0.71
N ASP A 92 20.33 -4.67 0.77
CA ASP A 92 20.99 -4.16 1.99
C ASP A 92 20.03 -3.37 2.90
N CYS A 93 18.77 -3.20 2.49
CA CYS A 93 17.76 -2.51 3.28
C CYS A 93 17.25 -3.38 4.44
N LEU A 94 17.39 -2.87 5.67
CA LEU A 94 16.84 -3.51 6.86
C LEU A 94 15.39 -3.03 7.08
N PRO A 95 14.38 -3.93 7.03
CA PRO A 95 13.04 -3.58 7.45
C PRO A 95 13.01 -3.39 8.98
N ASN A 96 12.54 -2.24 9.44
CA ASN A 96 12.14 -2.08 10.84
C ASN A 96 10.63 -2.00 10.91
N VAL A 97 10.01 -2.96 11.61
CA VAL A 97 8.56 -3.04 11.75
C VAL A 97 8.14 -2.76 13.18
N ALA A 98 7.17 -1.87 13.32
CA ALA A 98 6.55 -1.54 14.59
C ALA A 98 5.04 -1.61 14.45
N VAL A 99 4.39 -2.06 15.51
CA VAL A 99 2.93 -2.15 15.62
C VAL A 99 2.48 -1.24 16.75
N TYR A 100 1.45 -0.47 16.48
CA TYR A 100 0.73 0.31 17.47
C TYR A 100 -0.62 -0.33 17.73
N ASN A 101 -0.92 -0.55 19.00
CA ASN A 101 -2.22 -1.03 19.48
C ASN A 101 -3.07 0.16 19.93
N PHE A 102 -4.31 0.24 19.44
CA PHE A 102 -5.22 1.34 19.76
C PHE A 102 -5.72 1.25 21.21
N SER A 103 -5.99 0.03 21.69
CA SER A 103 -6.45 -0.25 23.05
C SER A 103 -5.45 0.17 24.13
N THR A 104 -4.16 -0.13 23.95
CA THR A 104 -3.11 0.17 24.92
C THR A 104 -2.42 1.52 24.68
N ASN A 105 -2.73 2.19 23.57
CA ASN A 105 -2.10 3.44 23.15
C ASN A 105 -0.57 3.37 23.18
N SER A 106 -0.01 2.26 22.70
CA SER A 106 1.42 1.99 22.79
C SER A 106 1.98 1.35 21.53
N TRP A 107 3.23 1.69 21.22
CA TRP A 107 3.99 1.02 20.18
C TRP A 107 4.82 -0.12 20.74
N ARG A 108 5.06 -1.13 19.90
CA ARG A 108 6.07 -2.15 20.11
C ARG A 108 6.76 -2.51 18.81
N HIS A 109 8.01 -2.98 18.92
CA HIS A 109 8.67 -3.62 17.80
C HIS A 109 8.09 -5.00 17.58
N VAL A 110 8.05 -5.42 16.33
CA VAL A 110 7.89 -6.84 16.01
C VAL A 110 9.26 -7.51 16.04
N GLU A 111 9.31 -8.77 16.46
CA GLU A 111 10.54 -9.53 16.62
C GLU A 111 11.30 -9.71 15.29
N GLU A 112 12.64 -9.70 15.38
CA GLU A 112 13.50 -9.97 14.24
C GLU A 112 13.32 -11.41 13.76
N GLY A 113 13.33 -11.64 12.45
CA GLY A 113 13.11 -12.95 11.83
C GLY A 113 11.68 -13.24 11.38
N LEU A 114 10.70 -12.41 11.76
CA LEU A 114 9.31 -12.50 11.29
C LEU A 114 9.07 -11.78 9.94
N PHE A 115 10.14 -11.38 9.25
CA PHE A 115 10.11 -10.56 8.04
C PHE A 115 11.14 -11.04 7.02
N PRO A 116 10.80 -11.10 5.73
CA PRO A 116 11.79 -11.32 4.68
C PRO A 116 12.74 -10.11 4.60
N VAL A 117 14.03 -10.34 4.82
CA VAL A 117 15.06 -9.29 4.76
C VAL A 117 15.32 -8.88 3.31
N GLY A 118 15.50 -7.57 3.07
CA GLY A 118 16.21 -7.04 1.92
C GLY A 118 15.46 -6.84 0.59
N ARG A 119 14.31 -7.45 0.30
CA ARG A 119 13.93 -7.60 -1.13
C ARG A 119 12.93 -6.61 -1.75
N TYR A 120 12.22 -5.80 -0.96
CA TYR A 120 10.91 -5.28 -1.45
C TYR A 120 10.63 -3.79 -1.20
N LEU A 121 11.60 -3.04 -0.68
CA LEU A 121 11.26 -1.84 0.07
C LEU A 121 11.69 -0.50 -0.54
N ARG A 122 12.23 -0.52 -1.76
CA ARG A 122 12.60 0.71 -2.50
C ARG A 122 11.41 1.23 -3.31
N GLY A 123 10.40 1.79 -2.63
CA GLY A 123 9.20 2.35 -3.26
C GLY A 123 8.63 3.55 -2.51
N LYS A 124 7.98 4.47 -3.23
CA LYS A 124 7.07 5.45 -2.59
C LYS A 124 5.88 4.70 -2.01
N ALA A 125 5.28 5.24 -0.93
CA ALA A 125 4.14 4.69 -0.17
C ALA A 125 3.28 3.71 -0.99
N MET A 126 3.39 2.43 -0.65
CA MET A 126 2.72 1.34 -1.34
C MET A 126 1.21 1.41 -1.10
N ASN A 127 0.42 1.21 -2.15
CA ASN A 127 -1.02 0.96 -2.01
C ASN A 127 -1.20 -0.29 -1.16
N ASN A 128 -2.17 -0.23 -0.24
CA ASN A 128 -2.51 -1.35 0.63
C ASN A 128 -4.01 -1.54 0.75
N VAL A 129 -4.36 -2.75 1.16
CA VAL A 129 -5.73 -3.13 1.47
C VAL A 129 -5.74 -4.06 2.67
N TYR A 130 -6.73 -3.89 3.54
CA TYR A 130 -7.01 -4.87 4.58
C TYR A 130 -8.05 -5.88 4.07
N HIS A 131 -7.84 -7.16 4.37
CA HIS A 131 -8.78 -8.22 4.09
C HIS A 131 -8.60 -9.38 5.09
N ASN A 132 -9.69 -9.78 5.75
CA ASN A 132 -9.77 -10.98 6.60
C ASN A 132 -8.63 -11.14 7.61
N GLY A 133 -8.27 -10.07 8.34
CA GLY A 133 -7.20 -10.10 9.35
C GLY A 133 -5.80 -9.81 8.82
N PHE A 134 -5.66 -9.54 7.52
CA PHE A 134 -4.37 -9.27 6.89
C PHE A 134 -4.34 -7.90 6.24
N CYS A 135 -3.19 -7.22 6.31
CA CYS A 135 -2.90 -6.06 5.47
C CYS A 135 -1.99 -6.50 4.32
N HIS A 136 -2.34 -6.14 3.09
CA HIS A 136 -1.59 -6.52 1.90
C HIS A 136 -1.03 -5.31 1.18
N TRP A 137 0.19 -5.41 0.65
CA TRP A 137 0.82 -4.39 -0.19
C TRP A 137 1.35 -5.00 -1.48
N VAL A 138 1.33 -4.21 -2.54
CA VAL A 138 2.07 -4.53 -3.76
C VAL A 138 3.54 -4.17 -3.56
N ALA A 139 4.43 -5.14 -3.74
CA ALA A 139 5.87 -5.00 -3.62
C ALA A 139 6.60 -5.17 -4.96
N PRO A 140 7.53 -4.25 -5.31
CA PRO A 140 8.38 -4.42 -6.47
C PRO A 140 9.38 -5.55 -6.23
N THR A 141 9.57 -6.40 -7.23
CA THR A 141 10.66 -7.37 -7.27
C THR A 141 11.88 -6.73 -7.93
N GLU A 142 13.08 -6.99 -7.40
CA GLU A 142 14.33 -6.42 -7.94
C GLU A 142 14.70 -6.99 -9.31
N THR A 143 14.26 -8.20 -9.55
CA THR A 143 14.54 -8.95 -10.76
C THR A 143 13.55 -8.54 -11.84
N PRO A 144 13.97 -8.46 -13.12
CA PRO A 144 13.06 -8.45 -14.25
C PRO A 144 12.37 -9.81 -14.30
N CYS A 145 11.44 -10.03 -13.38
CA CYS A 145 10.59 -11.20 -13.34
C CYS A 145 9.21 -10.77 -13.79
N ASP A 146 8.57 -11.67 -14.53
CA ASP A 146 7.17 -11.63 -14.95
C ASP A 146 6.19 -11.64 -13.76
N CYS A 147 6.60 -11.25 -12.54
CA CYS A 147 5.78 -11.33 -11.34
C CYS A 147 6.05 -10.20 -10.36
N VAL A 148 4.94 -9.71 -9.80
CA VAL A 148 4.93 -8.81 -8.66
C VAL A 148 4.91 -9.63 -7.35
N ALA A 149 5.51 -9.11 -6.28
CA ALA A 149 5.38 -9.70 -4.96
C ALA A 149 4.22 -9.04 -4.21
N ILE A 150 3.47 -9.81 -3.42
CA ILE A 150 2.46 -9.27 -2.51
C ILE A 150 2.97 -9.50 -1.09
N LEU A 151 3.21 -8.42 -0.35
CA LEU A 151 3.51 -8.51 1.08
C LEU A 151 2.21 -8.64 1.84
N SER A 152 2.15 -9.54 2.81
CA SER A 152 0.97 -9.80 3.64
C SER A 152 1.36 -9.80 5.11
N PHE A 153 0.76 -8.92 5.91
CA PHE A 153 1.00 -8.83 7.34
C PHE A 153 -0.21 -9.37 8.09
N SER A 154 -0.03 -10.42 8.89
CA SER A 154 -1.07 -10.93 9.79
C SER A 154 -1.26 -9.96 10.95
N MET A 155 -2.49 -9.47 11.16
CA MET A 155 -2.76 -8.59 12.30
C MET A 155 -2.78 -9.34 13.63
N SER A 156 -3.04 -10.64 13.63
CA SER A 156 -3.04 -11.47 14.86
C SER A 156 -1.64 -11.95 15.23
N GLU A 157 -0.99 -12.64 14.29
CA GLU A 157 0.33 -13.24 14.50
C GLU A 157 1.47 -12.23 14.36
N GLU A 158 1.18 -11.07 13.75
CA GLU A 158 2.15 -10.00 13.49
C GLU A 158 3.36 -10.44 12.66
N VAL A 159 3.15 -11.41 11.77
CA VAL A 159 4.16 -11.90 10.84
C VAL A 159 3.96 -11.25 9.48
N LEU A 160 5.04 -10.75 8.87
CA LEU A 160 5.04 -10.34 7.46
C LEU A 160 5.53 -11.49 6.60
N GLN A 161 4.68 -11.89 5.67
CA GLN A 161 4.97 -12.94 4.72
C GLN A 161 4.96 -12.38 3.31
N GLU A 162 5.74 -13.01 2.45
CA GLU A 162 5.70 -12.76 1.02
C GLU A 162 4.79 -13.80 0.36
N MET A 163 3.84 -13.31 -0.43
CA MET A 163 3.00 -14.11 -1.31
C MET A 163 3.42 -13.84 -2.75
N ARG A 164 3.47 -14.91 -3.54
CA ARG A 164 3.69 -14.77 -4.98
C ARG A 164 2.48 -14.06 -5.60
N GLY A 165 2.70 -12.95 -6.31
CA GLY A 165 1.66 -12.25 -7.05
C GLY A 165 1.31 -12.91 -8.40
N PRO A 166 0.39 -12.29 -9.18
CA PRO A 166 0.07 -12.76 -10.52
C PRO A 166 1.29 -12.72 -11.44
N ARG A 167 1.33 -13.67 -12.39
CA ARG A 167 2.32 -13.65 -13.47
C ARG A 167 1.81 -12.76 -14.59
N VAL A 168 2.52 -11.68 -14.89
CA VAL A 168 2.21 -10.75 -15.97
C VAL A 168 3.43 -10.54 -16.86
N PRO A 169 3.26 -10.33 -18.16
CA PRO A 169 4.37 -9.97 -19.03
C PRO A 169 5.11 -8.72 -18.51
N PRO A 170 6.44 -8.67 -18.61
CA PRO A 170 7.22 -7.54 -18.14
C PRO A 170 6.92 -6.31 -19.00
N ILE A 171 6.68 -5.17 -18.35
CA ILE A 171 6.54 -3.88 -19.05
C ILE A 171 7.95 -3.38 -19.39
N THR A 172 8.24 -3.14 -20.66
CA THR A 172 9.56 -2.66 -21.12
C THR A 172 9.87 -1.21 -20.69
N GLU A 173 8.91 -0.49 -20.09
CA GLU A 173 9.03 0.89 -19.62
C GLU A 173 9.37 0.96 -18.11
N GLY A 174 10.50 1.60 -17.78
CA GLY A 174 11.15 1.57 -16.47
C GLY A 174 10.48 2.25 -15.25
N ILE A 175 9.14 2.27 -15.13
CA ILE A 175 8.45 2.82 -13.94
C ILE A 175 7.38 1.85 -13.40
N TRP A 176 7.84 0.74 -12.82
CA TRP A 176 7.04 -0.43 -12.47
C TRP A 176 5.92 -0.23 -11.43
N PHE A 177 6.03 0.69 -10.46
CA PHE A 177 5.10 0.75 -9.31
C PHE A 177 3.80 1.53 -9.55
N LYS A 178 3.75 2.43 -10.54
CA LYS A 178 2.54 3.24 -10.82
C LYS A 178 1.48 2.47 -11.62
N TYR A 179 1.77 1.22 -11.94
CA TYR A 179 0.94 0.39 -12.81
C TYR A 179 0.14 -0.64 -12.05
N TRP A 180 0.30 -0.72 -10.73
CA TRP A 180 -0.37 -1.70 -9.91
C TRP A 180 -1.19 -1.01 -8.83
N THR A 181 -2.39 -1.51 -8.62
CA THR A 181 -3.14 -1.26 -7.39
C THR A 181 -3.71 -2.56 -6.86
N ILE A 182 -3.77 -2.67 -5.54
CA ILE A 182 -4.39 -3.79 -4.82
C ILE A 182 -5.70 -3.32 -4.20
N GLY A 183 -6.66 -4.24 -4.11
CA GLY A 183 -7.97 -3.98 -3.54
C GLY A 183 -8.76 -5.28 -3.40
N ILE A 184 -10.05 -5.16 -3.08
CA ILE A 184 -10.97 -6.28 -2.97
C ILE A 184 -12.02 -6.18 -4.07
N GLN A 185 -12.25 -7.30 -4.74
CA GLN A 185 -13.28 -7.47 -5.76
C GLN A 185 -14.00 -8.79 -5.44
N ASP A 186 -15.32 -8.74 -5.28
CA ASP A 186 -16.13 -9.93 -4.94
C ASP A 186 -15.53 -10.75 -3.78
N ASP A 187 -15.15 -10.06 -2.70
CA ASP A 187 -14.51 -10.62 -1.49
C ASP A 187 -13.19 -11.38 -1.75
N CYS A 188 -12.55 -11.17 -2.89
CA CYS A 188 -11.25 -11.75 -3.22
C CYS A 188 -10.17 -10.67 -3.23
N LEU A 189 -8.99 -11.00 -2.68
CA LEU A 189 -7.80 -10.18 -2.85
C LEU A 189 -7.49 -10.03 -4.34
N SER A 190 -7.41 -8.80 -4.81
CA SER A 190 -7.40 -8.48 -6.24
C SER A 190 -6.36 -7.43 -6.58
N VAL A 191 -5.81 -7.56 -7.77
CA VAL A 191 -4.75 -6.71 -8.29
C VAL A 191 -5.15 -6.24 -9.67
N LEU A 192 -5.19 -4.92 -9.86
CA LEU A 192 -5.39 -4.30 -11.17
C LEU A 192 -4.05 -3.77 -11.66
N HIS A 193 -3.68 -4.22 -12.86
CA HIS A 193 -2.39 -3.94 -13.49
C HIS A 193 -2.58 -3.25 -14.83
N VAL A 194 -1.70 -2.30 -15.16
CA VAL A 194 -1.56 -1.77 -16.51
C VAL A 194 -0.69 -2.71 -17.34
N GLU A 195 -1.25 -3.28 -18.40
CA GLU A 195 -0.53 -4.16 -19.31
C GLU A 195 0.16 -3.31 -20.41
N GLU A 196 0.29 -3.86 -21.62
CA GLU A 196 0.99 -3.22 -22.73
C GLU A 196 0.46 -1.80 -23.06
N SER A 197 1.37 -0.89 -23.44
CA SER A 197 1.07 0.44 -23.99
C SER A 197 0.33 1.46 -23.09
N ARG A 198 0.18 1.18 -21.78
CA ARG A 198 -0.59 2.03 -20.83
C ARG A 198 -2.06 2.25 -21.19
N ARG A 199 -2.60 1.33 -21.98
CA ARG A 199 -3.97 1.35 -22.50
C ARG A 199 -4.70 0.06 -22.20
N SER A 200 -3.99 -1.07 -22.08
CA SER A 200 -4.57 -2.32 -21.63
C SER A 200 -4.42 -2.50 -20.12
N PHE A 201 -5.39 -3.18 -19.54
CA PHE A 201 -5.49 -3.44 -18.11
C PHE A 201 -5.84 -4.91 -17.88
N GLY A 202 -5.23 -5.49 -16.86
CA GLY A 202 -5.51 -6.84 -16.39
C GLY A 202 -5.97 -6.83 -14.94
N LEU A 203 -7.16 -7.37 -14.68
CA LEU A 203 -7.64 -7.65 -13.33
C LEU A 203 -7.32 -9.10 -12.98
N TRP A 204 -6.59 -9.29 -11.89
CA TRP A 204 -6.22 -10.58 -11.34
C TRP A 204 -6.84 -10.75 -9.96
N MET A 205 -7.44 -11.91 -9.70
CA MET A 205 -8.09 -12.22 -8.43
C MET A 205 -7.48 -13.48 -7.83
N MET A 206 -7.27 -13.47 -6.52
CA MET A 206 -6.78 -14.63 -5.78
C MET A 206 -7.97 -15.51 -5.37
N LYS A 207 -8.07 -16.70 -5.96
CA LYS A 207 -9.12 -17.69 -5.69
C LYS A 207 -8.49 -19.05 -5.37
N GLY A 208 -8.87 -19.65 -4.25
CA GLY A 208 -8.33 -20.95 -3.82
C GLY A 208 -6.81 -20.98 -3.67
N GLY A 209 -6.18 -19.86 -3.33
CA GLY A 209 -4.72 -19.75 -3.20
C GLY A 209 -3.95 -19.43 -4.49
N PHE A 210 -4.64 -19.30 -5.63
CA PHE A 210 -4.01 -19.03 -6.92
C PHE A 210 -4.51 -17.72 -7.55
N TRP A 211 -3.61 -17.02 -8.24
CA TRP A 211 -3.98 -15.85 -9.04
C TRP A 211 -4.57 -16.28 -10.38
N THR A 212 -5.77 -15.78 -10.67
CA THR A 212 -6.46 -16.03 -11.94
C THR A 212 -6.77 -14.69 -12.61
N LYS A 213 -6.49 -14.58 -13.91
CA LYS A 213 -6.88 -13.40 -14.69
C LYS A 213 -8.39 -13.44 -14.85
N HIS A 214 -9.08 -12.44 -14.32
CA HIS A 214 -10.53 -12.38 -14.33
C HIS A 214 -11.07 -11.57 -15.51
N LEU A 215 -10.43 -10.42 -15.79
CA LEU A 215 -10.84 -9.51 -16.85
C LEU A 215 -9.61 -8.88 -17.50
N SER A 216 -9.72 -8.60 -18.80
CA SER A 216 -8.84 -7.66 -19.50
C SER A 216 -9.69 -6.60 -20.19
N PHE A 217 -9.24 -5.35 -20.19
CA PHE A 217 -9.93 -4.28 -20.91
C PHE A 217 -8.93 -3.27 -21.47
N GLU A 218 -9.33 -2.56 -22.52
CA GLU A 218 -8.49 -1.58 -23.20
C GLU A 218 -9.18 -0.22 -23.31
N LEU A 219 -8.43 0.83 -23.01
CA LEU A 219 -8.88 2.22 -23.05
C LEU A 219 -8.01 2.99 -24.07
N PHE A 220 -8.56 3.29 -25.24
CA PHE A 220 -7.78 3.83 -26.36
C PHE A 220 -7.70 5.36 -26.41
N ILE A 221 -8.55 6.07 -25.65
CA ILE A 221 -8.67 7.53 -25.75
C ILE A 221 -7.39 8.22 -25.25
N GLU A 222 -6.90 7.82 -24.07
CA GLU A 222 -5.75 8.43 -23.39
C GLU A 222 -4.90 7.33 -22.74
N ARG A 223 -3.81 7.73 -22.08
CA ARG A 223 -3.09 6.82 -21.17
C ARG A 223 -3.72 6.90 -19.79
N TYR A 224 -3.81 5.77 -19.11
CA TYR A 224 -4.43 5.71 -17.78
C TYR A 224 -3.48 5.08 -16.75
N GLN A 225 -3.71 5.33 -15.47
CA GLN A 225 -3.08 4.62 -14.35
C GLN A 225 -4.13 4.23 -13.32
N PRO A 226 -4.07 3.03 -12.74
CA PRO A 226 -5.01 2.60 -11.74
C PRO A 226 -4.71 3.29 -10.42
N VAL A 227 -5.76 3.82 -9.78
CA VAL A 227 -5.67 4.53 -8.50
C VAL A 227 -6.27 3.69 -7.37
N GLY A 228 -7.36 2.98 -7.64
CA GLY A 228 -8.02 2.13 -6.65
C GLY A 228 -9.28 1.45 -7.15
N PHE A 229 -9.84 0.59 -6.31
CA PHE A 229 -11.09 -0.14 -6.53
C PHE A 229 -12.25 0.60 -5.87
N TRP A 230 -13.40 0.71 -6.54
CA TRP A 230 -14.58 1.40 -5.98
C TRP A 230 -15.67 0.44 -5.53
N ARG A 231 -16.42 -0.13 -6.48
CA ARG A 231 -17.39 -1.20 -6.27
C ARG A 231 -17.00 -2.37 -7.17
N ASN A 232 -17.71 -3.49 -7.04
CA ASN A 232 -17.43 -4.66 -7.86
C ASN A 232 -17.57 -4.31 -9.36
N GLY A 233 -16.45 -4.38 -10.09
CA GLY A 233 -16.36 -4.04 -11.51
C GLY A 233 -16.18 -2.55 -11.79
N GLU A 234 -16.00 -1.71 -10.78
CA GLU A 234 -15.75 -0.28 -10.95
C GLU A 234 -14.37 0.11 -10.41
N PHE A 235 -13.58 0.78 -11.24
CA PHE A 235 -12.18 1.10 -10.97
C PHE A 235 -11.92 2.59 -11.15
N ILE A 236 -11.18 3.19 -10.22
CA ILE A 236 -10.79 4.60 -10.33
C ILE A 236 -9.43 4.68 -11.02
N LEU A 237 -9.39 5.48 -12.09
CA LEU A 237 -8.21 5.67 -12.92
C LEU A 237 -7.82 7.16 -12.98
N GLU A 238 -6.53 7.43 -13.06
CA GLU A 238 -5.97 8.74 -13.38
C GLU A 238 -5.69 8.78 -14.89
N SER A 239 -6.30 9.73 -15.60
CA SER A 239 -6.07 9.95 -17.03
C SER A 239 -4.88 10.87 -17.27
N TYR A 240 -4.13 10.58 -18.33
CA TYR A 240 -2.95 11.31 -18.80
C TYR A 240 -3.17 11.75 -20.24
N PRO A 241 -3.94 12.84 -20.46
CA PRO A 241 -4.17 13.38 -21.79
C PRO A 241 -2.86 13.88 -22.41
N LEU A 242 -2.80 13.94 -23.75
CA LEU A 242 -1.63 14.47 -24.47
C LEU A 242 -1.44 15.99 -24.26
N GLY A 243 -2.50 16.69 -23.80
CA GLY A 243 -2.45 18.08 -23.35
C GLY A 243 -3.55 18.36 -22.32
N GLY A 244 -3.27 19.26 -21.37
CA GLY A 244 -4.17 19.61 -20.26
C GLY A 244 -3.86 18.91 -18.94
N ASP A 245 -4.66 19.21 -17.93
CA ASP A 245 -4.51 18.64 -16.59
C ASP A 245 -4.95 17.18 -16.53
N ARG A 246 -4.35 16.44 -15.60
CA ARG A 246 -4.77 15.06 -15.31
C ARG A 246 -6.17 15.08 -14.74
N ARG A 247 -6.90 13.99 -14.96
CA ARG A 247 -8.28 13.86 -14.50
C ARG A 247 -8.45 12.57 -13.73
N LEU A 248 -9.40 12.59 -12.79
CA LEU A 248 -9.88 11.38 -12.16
C LEU A 248 -11.12 10.89 -12.91
N VAL A 249 -11.12 9.61 -13.28
CA VAL A 249 -12.23 8.96 -13.95
C VAL A 249 -12.62 7.65 -13.26
N LEU A 250 -13.88 7.28 -13.38
CA LEU A 250 -14.43 5.99 -12.97
C LEU A 250 -14.63 5.13 -14.22
N TYR A 251 -14.01 3.97 -14.27
CA TYR A 251 -14.24 2.97 -15.30
C TYR A 251 -15.13 1.86 -14.75
N ASP A 252 -16.22 1.55 -15.44
CA ASP A 252 -17.15 0.47 -15.13
C ASP A 252 -16.95 -0.66 -16.16
N SER A 253 -16.45 -1.81 -15.71
CA SER A 253 -16.18 -2.96 -16.57
C SER A 253 -17.42 -3.72 -17.01
N ASN A 254 -18.55 -3.57 -16.31
CA ASN A 254 -19.78 -4.29 -16.66
C ASN A 254 -20.41 -3.69 -17.92
N TYR A 255 -20.32 -2.37 -18.06
CA TYR A 255 -20.84 -1.64 -19.22
C TYR A 255 -19.75 -1.15 -20.18
N ASN A 256 -18.47 -1.34 -19.83
CA ASN A 256 -17.32 -0.82 -20.56
C ASN A 256 -17.43 0.70 -20.79
N GLN A 257 -17.68 1.44 -19.71
CA GLN A 257 -17.91 2.89 -19.75
C GLN A 257 -16.98 3.64 -18.83
N ILE A 258 -16.58 4.83 -19.27
CA ILE A 258 -15.85 5.80 -18.46
C ILE A 258 -16.79 6.93 -18.07
N ARG A 259 -16.76 7.31 -16.79
CA ARG A 259 -17.43 8.49 -16.25
C ARG A 259 -16.39 9.42 -15.64
N GLU A 260 -16.44 10.70 -15.98
CA GLU A 260 -15.55 11.69 -15.39
C GLU A 260 -16.10 12.17 -14.03
N PHE A 261 -15.22 12.34 -13.04
CA PHE A 261 -15.62 12.95 -11.75
C PHE A 261 -15.70 14.48 -11.82
N GLY A 262 -15.24 15.11 -12.90
CA GLY A 262 -15.09 16.57 -12.99
C GLY A 262 -13.93 17.12 -12.13
N ILE A 263 -13.03 16.25 -11.67
CA ILE A 263 -11.89 16.63 -10.82
C ILE A 263 -10.62 16.63 -11.67
N THR A 264 -9.93 17.77 -11.73
CA THR A 264 -8.65 17.96 -12.42
C THR A 264 -7.54 18.30 -11.44
N GLY A 265 -6.28 18.01 -11.79
CA GLY A 265 -5.14 18.36 -10.94
C GLY A 265 -3.81 17.75 -11.36
N VAL A 266 -2.78 18.01 -10.55
CA VAL A 266 -1.41 17.55 -10.82
C VAL A 266 -1.14 16.16 -10.23
N ARG A 267 -1.79 15.82 -9.11
CA ARG A 267 -1.71 14.53 -8.42
C ARG A 267 -2.99 14.25 -7.67
N PHE A 268 -3.45 13.01 -7.73
CA PHE A 268 -4.59 12.54 -6.97
C PHE A 268 -4.17 11.55 -5.87
N SER A 269 -4.94 11.55 -4.79
CA SER A 269 -4.95 10.48 -3.80
C SER A 269 -6.40 10.24 -3.46
N VAL A 270 -6.87 9.01 -3.67
CA VAL A 270 -8.27 8.65 -3.45
C VAL A 270 -8.37 7.72 -2.24
N ARG A 271 -9.38 7.94 -1.41
CA ARG A 271 -9.58 7.27 -0.12
C ARG A 271 -11.06 6.93 0.01
N PHE A 272 -11.37 5.68 0.31
CA PHE A 272 -12.74 5.18 0.38
C PHE A 272 -13.22 5.16 1.82
N LEU A 273 -13.89 6.23 2.24
CA LEU A 273 -14.39 6.29 3.61
C LEU A 273 -15.59 5.35 3.76
N LYS A 274 -15.45 4.38 4.65
CA LYS A 274 -16.57 3.63 5.22
C LYS A 274 -16.91 4.27 6.56
N GLU A 275 -18.19 4.54 6.80
CA GLU A 275 -18.64 5.05 8.10
C GLU A 275 -18.26 4.07 9.21
N SER A 276 -17.77 4.61 10.31
CA SER A 276 -17.20 3.82 11.40
C SER A 276 -17.45 4.47 12.75
N LEU A 277 -17.87 3.66 13.71
CA LEU A 277 -18.07 4.03 15.11
C LEU A 277 -16.86 3.67 15.99
N VAL A 278 -15.70 3.42 15.36
CA VAL A 278 -14.47 3.10 16.08
C VAL A 278 -13.88 4.37 16.68
N THR A 279 -13.77 4.41 18.00
CA THR A 279 -13.11 5.52 18.69
C THR A 279 -11.60 5.48 18.46
N VAL A 280 -10.99 6.62 18.13
CA VAL A 280 -9.57 6.67 17.75
C VAL A 280 -8.66 7.43 18.69
#